data_AF-A0A0K1NMW1-F1
#
_entry.id   AF-A0A0K1NMW1-F1
#
_cell.length_a   1.000
_cell.length_b   1.000
_cell.length_c   1.000
_cell.angle_alpha   90.00
_cell.angle_beta   90.00
_cell.angle_gamma   90.00
#
_symmetry.space_group_name_H-M   'P 1'
#
loop_
_entity.id
_entity.type
_entity.pdbx_description
1 polymer ?
#
loop_
_entity_poly.entity_id
_entity_poly.type
_entity_poly.pdbx_seq_one_letter_code
_entity_poly.pdbx_strand_id
1 'polypeptide(L)'
;MDNTTLGSQAWTEVNYQPDNYSSFVRTPLLGKSTRFSLCREGQEAKQVQQSSVVFRRKGTEEWGDTAPVGRIEAKVIGDEGEEVKPVGIISLGVEPAEFLQVERLEPKSTVFSIHWNHGEVEVEDARKVDDGYEVHKADLSDGRPLLCTLMPADGSTPFTLELHLPFAGFNITDPDGRMVTGELKISVAELSVFNYSFVGNSSDDRFAVSLSDLGQSYQYIWYEDGTLSVRNRYGNMEKVGDQPATGKLSALMMGSFNALVKHKDSRWRIMVAKGSVPVEGIELDPVRLARSVFQRLQEEGVDEDALAEELLVREEKLAFQWFWLKADDWGYEHLSDLLGLDGIEQDQQKMMELARLYNRYDRFMQRLRCESLAKKSPAQADMTQMRNNRRKIALCLERLQRHASGEEPMWWLNSEARHETLYYFRSFHSAFTGIR
;
A
#
# COMPACT_ATOMS: atom_id res chain seq x y z
N MET A 1 34.22 4.26 -44.82
CA MET A 1 33.84 4.73 -43.47
C MET A 1 32.34 4.88 -43.52
N ASP A 2 31.64 3.80 -43.25
CA ASP A 2 30.19 3.75 -43.33
C ASP A 2 29.65 4.18 -41.96
N ASN A 3 29.31 5.47 -41.86
CA ASN A 3 28.50 5.97 -40.75
C ASN A 3 27.10 5.39 -40.91
N THR A 4 26.90 4.22 -40.34
CA THR A 4 25.57 3.69 -40.06
C THR A 4 25.03 4.51 -38.90
N THR A 5 24.30 5.58 -39.20
CA THR A 5 23.48 6.29 -38.22
C THR A 5 22.53 5.26 -37.61
N LEU A 6 22.74 4.89 -36.34
CA LEU A 6 21.69 4.29 -35.53
C LEU A 6 20.50 5.25 -35.61
N GLY A 7 19.42 4.84 -36.26
CA GLY A 7 18.18 5.61 -36.26
C GLY A 7 17.72 5.75 -34.82
N SER A 8 17.78 6.96 -34.27
CA SER A 8 17.27 7.25 -32.94
C SER A 8 15.79 6.92 -32.93
N GLN A 9 15.39 5.94 -32.12
CA GLN A 9 13.98 5.57 -32.02
C GLN A 9 13.20 6.70 -31.34
N ALA A 10 12.29 7.34 -32.09
CA ALA A 10 11.42 8.38 -31.57
C ALA A 10 10.03 7.82 -31.25
N TRP A 11 9.41 8.28 -30.17
CA TRP A 11 8.06 7.86 -29.80
C TRP A 11 7.26 9.00 -29.20
N THR A 12 5.94 8.87 -29.29
CA THR A 12 5.00 9.76 -28.62
C THR A 12 4.73 9.27 -27.21
N GLU A 13 4.85 10.17 -26.25
CA GLU A 13 4.46 9.94 -24.86
C GLU A 13 3.27 10.83 -24.49
N VAL A 14 2.35 10.28 -23.70
CA VAL A 14 1.15 10.98 -23.22
C VAL A 14 1.31 11.29 -21.75
N ASN A 15 1.15 12.56 -21.42
CA ASN A 15 1.24 13.08 -20.07
C ASN A 15 -0.16 13.47 -19.61
N TYR A 16 -0.85 12.51 -18.99
CA TYR A 16 -2.18 12.73 -18.42
C TYR A 16 -2.12 13.67 -17.22
N GLN A 17 -3.04 14.63 -17.20
CA GLN A 17 -3.27 15.57 -16.11
C GLN A 17 -4.36 15.03 -15.16
N PRO A 18 -4.49 15.56 -13.94
CA PRO A 18 -5.47 15.06 -12.96
C PRO A 18 -6.92 15.01 -13.46
N ASP A 19 -7.33 15.94 -14.32
CA ASP A 19 -8.66 16.00 -14.95
C ASP A 19 -8.84 15.02 -16.13
N ASN A 20 -7.78 14.35 -16.57
CA ASN A 20 -7.88 13.21 -17.51
C ASN A 20 -8.33 11.93 -16.82
N TYR A 21 -8.32 11.92 -15.48
CA TYR A 21 -8.83 10.83 -14.67
C TYR A 21 -10.26 11.17 -14.25
N SER A 22 -11.20 10.33 -14.67
CA SER A 22 -12.55 10.35 -14.09
C SER A 22 -12.50 9.67 -12.72
N SER A 23 -13.30 10.16 -11.77
CA SER A 23 -13.46 9.51 -10.47
C SER A 23 -14.02 8.08 -10.57
N PHE A 24 -14.60 7.73 -11.73
CA PHE A 24 -15.35 6.49 -11.93
C PHE A 24 -14.85 5.63 -13.10
N VAL A 25 -13.83 6.08 -13.85
CA VAL A 25 -13.27 5.33 -14.98
C VAL A 25 -11.81 5.03 -14.69
N ARG A 26 -11.45 3.75 -14.71
CA ARG A 26 -10.10 3.30 -14.37
C ARG A 26 -9.01 3.82 -15.30
N THR A 27 -9.33 3.84 -16.60
CA THR A 27 -8.37 4.17 -17.64
C THR A 27 -8.36 5.68 -17.84
N PRO A 28 -7.17 6.32 -17.93
CA PRO A 28 -7.11 7.73 -18.25
C PRO A 28 -7.66 7.99 -19.65
N LEU A 29 -8.37 9.10 -19.79
CA LEU A 29 -9.10 9.46 -21.00
C LEU A 29 -8.47 10.69 -21.65
N LEU A 30 -8.60 10.82 -22.97
CA LEU A 30 -8.24 12.05 -23.66
C LEU A 30 -9.16 13.19 -23.17
N GLY A 31 -8.56 14.27 -22.67
CA GLY A 31 -9.26 15.51 -22.32
C GLY A 31 -8.51 16.73 -22.84
N LYS A 32 -9.07 17.93 -22.66
CA LYS A 32 -8.45 19.19 -23.15
C LYS A 32 -7.07 19.48 -22.54
N SER A 33 -6.83 19.00 -21.33
CA SER A 33 -5.58 19.19 -20.61
C SER A 33 -4.48 18.21 -21.00
N THR A 34 -4.80 17.13 -21.73
CA THR A 34 -3.84 16.08 -22.08
C THR A 34 -2.65 16.69 -22.82
N ARG A 35 -1.43 16.34 -22.38
CA ARG A 35 -0.18 16.82 -22.99
C ARG A 35 0.53 15.67 -23.70
N PHE A 36 1.27 16.03 -24.74
CA PHE A 36 2.03 15.10 -25.55
C PHE A 36 3.48 15.52 -25.57
N SER A 37 4.37 14.54 -25.58
CA SER A 37 5.81 14.75 -25.70
C SER A 37 6.37 13.92 -26.84
N LEU A 38 7.33 14.50 -27.54
CA LEU A 38 8.21 13.79 -28.45
C LEU A 38 9.43 13.31 -27.65
N CYS A 39 9.61 12.00 -27.61
CA CYS A 39 10.68 11.37 -26.85
C CYS A 39 11.65 10.68 -27.81
N ARG A 40 12.94 10.73 -27.46
CA ARG A 40 14.04 10.13 -28.23
C ARG A 40 14.99 9.45 -27.26
N GLU A 41 15.63 8.40 -27.74
CA GLU A 41 16.62 7.68 -26.94
C GLU A 41 17.76 8.61 -26.50
N GLY A 42 18.03 8.64 -25.18
CA GLY A 42 19.09 9.46 -24.59
C GLY A 42 18.82 10.97 -24.54
N GLN A 43 17.61 11.43 -24.85
CA GLN A 43 17.21 12.84 -24.75
C GLN A 43 16.05 13.04 -23.78
N GLU A 44 15.95 14.23 -23.19
CA GLU A 44 14.78 14.60 -22.39
C GLU A 44 13.53 14.71 -23.27
N ALA A 45 12.39 14.32 -22.71
CA ALA A 45 11.10 14.40 -23.37
C ALA A 45 10.73 15.86 -23.70
N LYS A 46 10.48 16.15 -24.98
CA LYS A 46 10.10 17.49 -25.42
C LYS A 46 8.58 17.59 -25.52
N GLN A 47 7.96 18.30 -24.59
CA GLN A 47 6.52 18.59 -24.65
C GLN A 47 6.20 19.42 -25.91
N VAL A 48 5.12 19.05 -26.60
CA VAL A 48 4.65 19.73 -27.82
C VAL A 48 3.28 20.35 -27.63
N GLN A 49 2.91 21.25 -28.54
CA GLN A 49 1.54 21.75 -28.64
C GLN A 49 0.64 20.65 -29.24
N GLN A 50 -0.63 20.65 -28.86
CA GLN A 50 -1.60 19.68 -29.36
C GLN A 50 -1.80 19.77 -30.88
N SER A 51 -1.59 20.95 -31.48
CA SER A 51 -1.60 21.15 -32.94
C SER A 51 -0.48 20.40 -33.67
N SER A 52 0.55 19.93 -32.96
CA SER A 52 1.62 19.09 -33.49
C SER A 52 1.34 17.60 -33.32
N VAL A 53 0.09 17.22 -33.01
CA VAL A 53 -0.34 15.85 -32.77
C VAL A 53 -1.43 15.48 -33.75
N VAL A 54 -1.24 14.36 -34.43
CA VAL A 54 -2.25 13.76 -35.30
C VAL A 54 -2.81 12.49 -34.66
N PHE A 55 -4.06 12.19 -35.00
CA PHE A 55 -4.82 11.08 -34.44
C PHE A 55 -5.34 10.17 -35.55
N ARG A 56 -5.56 8.91 -35.20
CA ARG A 56 -6.27 7.96 -36.05
C ARG A 56 -7.04 6.97 -35.22
N ARG A 57 -8.02 6.28 -35.82
CA ARG A 57 -8.61 5.10 -35.18
C ARG A 57 -7.57 3.98 -35.15
N LYS A 58 -7.57 3.19 -34.08
CA LYS A 58 -6.66 2.05 -33.99
C LYS A 58 -6.96 1.06 -35.12
N GLY A 59 -5.93 0.75 -35.92
CA GLY A 59 -6.06 -0.17 -37.07
C GLY A 59 -6.43 0.49 -38.39
N THR A 60 -6.55 1.82 -38.47
CA THR A 60 -6.71 2.55 -39.74
C THR A 60 -5.38 3.17 -40.20
N GLU A 61 -5.28 3.53 -41.48
CA GLU A 61 -4.07 4.13 -42.03
C GLU A 61 -4.08 5.66 -42.02
N GLU A 62 -5.27 6.26 -42.14
CA GLU A 62 -5.43 7.71 -42.24
C GLU A 62 -5.24 8.43 -40.90
N TRP A 63 -4.43 9.49 -40.93
CA TRP A 63 -4.19 10.40 -39.81
C TRP A 63 -4.94 11.72 -40.02
N GLY A 64 -5.47 12.29 -38.95
CA GLY A 64 -6.14 13.59 -38.97
C GLY A 64 -5.89 14.41 -37.71
N ASP A 65 -6.19 15.71 -37.77
CA ASP A 65 -5.89 16.66 -36.69
C ASP A 65 -6.88 16.59 -35.52
N THR A 66 -8.05 15.97 -35.75
CA THR A 66 -9.10 15.82 -34.74
C THR A 66 -9.15 14.39 -34.24
N ALA A 67 -9.15 14.21 -32.92
CA ALA A 67 -9.27 12.90 -32.29
C ALA A 67 -10.67 12.29 -32.57
N PRO A 68 -10.75 11.14 -33.25
CA PRO A 68 -12.02 10.44 -33.39
C PRO A 68 -12.47 9.85 -32.04
N VAL A 69 -13.76 9.50 -31.93
CA VAL A 69 -14.27 8.78 -30.76
C VAL A 69 -13.82 7.32 -30.80
N GLY A 70 -13.51 6.76 -29.62
CA GLY A 70 -13.16 5.35 -29.43
C GLY A 70 -11.70 5.12 -29.06
N ARG A 71 -11.23 3.91 -29.36
CA ARG A 71 -9.81 3.53 -29.20
C ARG A 71 -9.01 4.11 -30.36
N ILE A 72 -8.14 5.07 -30.05
CA ILE A 72 -7.38 5.82 -31.03
C ILE A 72 -5.88 5.65 -30.80
N GLU A 73 -5.11 6.08 -31.78
CA GLU A 73 -3.67 6.28 -31.67
C GLU A 73 -3.36 7.75 -31.90
N ALA A 74 -2.47 8.30 -31.09
CA ALA A 74 -1.93 9.65 -31.22
C ALA A 74 -0.46 9.58 -31.62
N LYS A 75 -0.03 10.50 -32.47
CA LYS A 75 1.36 10.61 -32.91
C LYS A 75 1.76 12.08 -32.99
N VAL A 76 2.85 12.43 -32.31
CA VAL A 76 3.51 13.72 -32.49
C VAL A 76 4.18 13.75 -33.86
N ILE A 77 3.98 14.84 -34.58
CA ILE A 77 4.67 15.10 -35.85
C ILE A 77 6.16 15.30 -35.53
N GLY A 78 7.00 14.37 -36.00
CA GLY A 78 8.45 14.43 -35.85
C GLY A 78 9.11 15.42 -36.80
N ASP A 79 10.43 15.52 -36.71
CA ASP A 79 11.22 16.32 -37.63
C ASP A 79 11.29 15.63 -39.02
N GLU A 80 11.74 16.34 -40.07
CA GLU A 80 11.66 15.85 -41.46
C GLU A 80 12.22 14.42 -41.65
N GLY A 81 11.34 13.50 -42.07
CA GLY A 81 11.69 12.09 -42.32
C GLY A 81 11.81 11.20 -41.08
N GLU A 82 11.57 11.73 -39.88
CA GLU A 82 11.61 10.98 -38.62
C GLU A 82 10.34 10.12 -38.46
N GLU A 83 10.53 8.81 -38.25
CA GLU A 83 9.44 7.90 -37.92
C GLU A 83 9.19 7.90 -36.41
N VAL A 84 8.09 8.53 -35.99
CA VAL A 84 7.67 8.60 -34.58
C VAL A 84 6.64 7.49 -34.29
N LYS A 85 6.95 6.64 -33.32
CA LYS A 85 6.02 5.59 -32.85
C LYS A 85 4.79 6.20 -32.16
N PRO A 86 3.56 5.81 -32.55
CA PRO A 86 2.34 6.31 -31.92
C PRO A 86 2.05 5.64 -30.58
N VAL A 87 1.11 6.21 -29.83
CA VAL A 87 0.64 5.73 -28.53
C VAL A 87 -0.89 5.59 -28.52
N GLY A 88 -1.38 4.54 -27.88
CA GLY A 88 -2.81 4.26 -27.78
C GLY A 88 -3.49 5.08 -26.70
N ILE A 89 -4.67 5.64 -27.00
CA ILE A 89 -5.47 6.48 -26.10
C ILE A 89 -6.95 6.18 -26.31
N ILE A 90 -7.79 6.45 -25.31
CA ILE A 90 -9.26 6.41 -25.45
C ILE A 90 -9.80 7.84 -25.49
N SER A 91 -10.59 8.14 -26.52
CA SER A 91 -11.31 9.41 -26.67
C SER A 91 -12.81 9.16 -26.56
N LEU A 92 -13.47 9.81 -25.60
CA LEU A 92 -14.93 9.69 -25.44
C LEU A 92 -15.70 10.71 -26.30
N GLY A 93 -15.03 11.74 -26.80
CA GLY A 93 -15.70 12.90 -27.43
C GLY A 93 -16.36 13.87 -26.44
N VAL A 94 -16.30 13.55 -25.14
CA VAL A 94 -16.79 14.36 -24.01
C VAL A 94 -15.68 14.48 -22.96
N GLU A 95 -15.77 15.45 -22.06
CA GLU A 95 -14.80 15.58 -20.98
C GLU A 95 -14.90 14.39 -20.00
N PRO A 96 -13.77 13.88 -19.47
CA PRO A 96 -13.77 12.75 -18.54
C PRO A 96 -14.65 12.93 -17.29
N ALA A 97 -14.80 14.17 -16.83
CA ALA A 97 -15.64 14.53 -15.68
C ALA A 97 -17.14 14.56 -16.00
N GLU A 98 -17.51 14.75 -17.27
CA GLU A 98 -18.92 14.83 -17.71
C GLU A 98 -19.48 13.46 -18.09
N PHE A 99 -18.62 12.50 -18.39
CA PHE A 99 -19.01 11.18 -18.89
C PHE A 99 -19.96 10.42 -17.97
N LEU A 100 -19.73 10.46 -16.65
CA LEU A 100 -20.52 9.70 -15.66
C LEU A 100 -20.83 10.56 -14.45
N GLN A 101 -22.10 10.58 -14.04
CA GLN A 101 -22.57 11.27 -12.85
C GLN A 101 -23.30 10.29 -11.94
N VAL A 102 -22.96 10.32 -10.64
CA VAL A 102 -23.70 9.55 -9.62
C VAL A 102 -24.93 10.35 -9.21
N GLU A 103 -26.12 9.78 -9.40
CA GLU A 103 -27.42 10.40 -9.10
C GLU A 103 -27.90 10.06 -7.69
N ARG A 104 -27.72 8.79 -7.28
CA ARG A 104 -28.04 8.33 -5.94
C ARG A 104 -27.01 7.35 -5.43
N LEU A 105 -26.66 7.53 -4.16
CA LEU A 105 -25.72 6.68 -3.44
C LEU A 105 -26.43 6.02 -2.27
N GLU A 106 -26.66 4.72 -2.36
CA GLU A 106 -27.32 3.94 -1.31
C GLU A 106 -26.40 2.84 -0.76
N PRO A 107 -26.72 2.25 0.41
CA PRO A 107 -25.87 1.21 0.99
C PRO A 107 -25.83 -0.10 0.19
N LYS A 108 -26.85 -0.36 -0.65
CA LYS A 108 -27.01 -1.61 -1.42
C LYS A 108 -26.97 -1.41 -2.93
N SER A 109 -27.19 -0.20 -3.42
CA SER A 109 -27.11 0.13 -4.84
C SER A 109 -26.57 1.54 -5.05
N THR A 110 -26.10 1.76 -6.27
CA THR A 110 -25.71 3.09 -6.77
C THR A 110 -26.43 3.31 -8.08
N VAL A 111 -27.06 4.48 -8.21
CA VAL A 111 -27.70 4.92 -9.45
C VAL A 111 -26.85 6.01 -10.07
N PHE A 112 -26.54 5.86 -11.35
CA PHE A 112 -25.68 6.79 -12.08
C PHE A 112 -26.15 6.93 -13.53
N SER A 113 -25.86 8.09 -14.11
CA SER A 113 -26.14 8.42 -15.51
C SER A 113 -24.84 8.44 -16.31
N ILE A 114 -24.91 8.06 -17.59
CA ILE A 114 -23.80 8.16 -18.54
C ILE A 114 -24.19 9.16 -19.62
N HIS A 115 -23.38 10.21 -19.77
CA HIS A 115 -23.56 11.26 -20.78
C HIS A 115 -22.63 10.99 -21.96
N TRP A 116 -23.08 10.14 -22.88
CA TRP A 116 -22.33 9.83 -24.10
C TRP A 116 -23.24 9.80 -25.32
N ASN A 117 -23.22 10.89 -26.09
CA ASN A 117 -24.16 11.12 -27.20
C ASN A 117 -23.61 10.66 -28.57
N HIS A 118 -22.63 9.73 -28.57
CA HIS A 118 -21.96 9.25 -29.79
C HIS A 118 -22.39 7.84 -30.20
N GLY A 119 -23.38 7.25 -29.54
CA GLY A 119 -23.88 5.93 -29.85
C GLY A 119 -24.69 5.31 -28.72
N GLU A 120 -24.68 3.98 -28.66
CA GLU A 120 -25.36 3.21 -27.63
C GLU A 120 -24.40 2.84 -26.49
N VAL A 121 -24.95 2.75 -25.28
CA VAL A 121 -24.21 2.40 -24.06
C VAL A 121 -24.85 1.17 -23.45
N GLU A 122 -24.03 0.18 -23.14
CA GLU A 122 -24.42 -1.01 -22.41
C GLU A 122 -23.54 -1.15 -21.17
N VAL A 123 -24.17 -1.40 -20.01
CA VAL A 123 -23.45 -1.60 -18.75
C VAL A 123 -23.81 -2.99 -18.21
N GLU A 124 -22.80 -3.83 -18.03
CA GLU A 124 -22.98 -5.19 -17.52
C GLU A 124 -23.49 -5.18 -16.08
N ASP A 125 -24.33 -6.14 -15.72
CA ASP A 125 -24.91 -6.30 -14.36
C ASP A 125 -25.66 -5.06 -13.82
N ALA A 126 -25.99 -4.09 -14.67
CA ALA A 126 -26.76 -2.90 -14.32
C ALA A 126 -28.19 -2.96 -14.87
N ARG A 127 -29.15 -2.48 -14.08
CA ARG A 127 -30.55 -2.33 -14.49
C ARG A 127 -30.81 -0.92 -14.98
N LYS A 128 -31.41 -0.80 -16.16
CA LYS A 128 -31.84 0.50 -16.67
C LYS A 128 -33.05 0.99 -15.87
N VAL A 129 -32.94 2.19 -15.31
CA VAL A 129 -33.97 2.90 -14.55
C VAL A 129 -34.20 4.29 -15.15
N ASP A 130 -35.24 4.99 -14.71
CA ASP A 130 -35.61 6.30 -15.28
C ASP A 130 -34.44 7.31 -15.22
N ASP A 131 -33.64 7.27 -14.15
CA ASP A 131 -32.50 8.18 -13.92
C ASP A 131 -31.16 7.65 -14.44
N GLY A 132 -31.14 6.53 -15.20
CA GLY A 132 -29.92 5.96 -15.77
C GLY A 132 -29.75 4.46 -15.49
N TYR A 133 -28.68 4.10 -14.79
CA TYR A 133 -28.29 2.72 -14.50
C TYR A 133 -28.21 2.51 -12.99
N GLU A 134 -28.86 1.45 -12.50
CA GLU A 134 -28.74 0.98 -11.12
C GLU A 134 -27.86 -0.28 -11.07
N VAL A 135 -26.81 -0.25 -10.26
CA VAL A 135 -25.99 -1.42 -9.94
C VAL A 135 -26.14 -1.77 -8.47
N HIS A 136 -26.26 -3.06 -8.14
CA HIS A 136 -26.22 -3.50 -6.75
C HIS A 136 -24.79 -3.87 -6.32
N LYS A 137 -24.45 -3.50 -5.09
CA LYS A 137 -23.16 -3.84 -4.47
C LYS A 137 -22.90 -5.35 -4.41
N ALA A 138 -23.97 -6.15 -4.30
CA ALA A 138 -23.88 -7.61 -4.29
C ALA A 138 -23.45 -8.19 -5.65
N ASP A 139 -23.77 -7.53 -6.76
CA ASP A 139 -23.43 -8.01 -8.09
C ASP A 139 -21.93 -7.78 -8.42
N LEU A 140 -21.30 -6.82 -7.72
CA LEU A 140 -19.86 -6.49 -7.81
C LEU A 140 -19.01 -7.20 -6.74
N SER A 141 -19.62 -8.05 -5.93
CA SER A 141 -19.03 -8.53 -4.68
C SER A 141 -17.94 -9.59 -4.82
N ASP A 142 -17.78 -10.15 -6.01
CA ASP A 142 -16.79 -11.18 -6.36
C ASP A 142 -15.50 -10.62 -6.97
N GLY A 143 -15.34 -9.29 -6.94
CA GLY A 143 -14.19 -8.62 -7.52
C GLY A 143 -14.22 -8.63 -9.05
N ARG A 144 -15.37 -8.88 -9.70
CA ARG A 144 -15.52 -8.61 -11.14
C ARG A 144 -15.54 -7.10 -11.41
N PRO A 145 -14.91 -6.65 -12.51
CA PRO A 145 -15.01 -5.26 -12.94
C PRO A 145 -16.43 -4.95 -13.42
N LEU A 146 -16.93 -3.75 -13.14
CA LEU A 146 -18.14 -3.26 -13.79
C LEU A 146 -17.77 -2.76 -15.20
N LEU A 147 -18.25 -3.44 -16.24
CA LEU A 147 -17.89 -3.13 -17.62
C LEU A 147 -18.96 -2.27 -18.29
N CYS A 148 -18.51 -1.18 -18.92
CA CYS A 148 -19.33 -0.31 -19.74
C CYS A 148 -18.85 -0.37 -21.18
N THR A 149 -19.68 -0.91 -22.07
CA THR A 149 -19.40 -1.03 -23.50
C THR A 149 -20.07 0.11 -24.25
N LEU A 150 -19.26 0.87 -24.97
CA LEU A 150 -19.68 1.99 -25.81
C LEU A 150 -19.69 1.54 -27.27
N MET A 151 -20.83 1.69 -27.94
CA MET A 151 -21.07 1.28 -29.32
C MET A 151 -21.32 2.51 -30.20
N PRO A 152 -20.29 3.01 -30.91
CA PRO A 152 -20.42 4.23 -31.72
C PRO A 152 -21.46 4.10 -32.84
N ALA A 153 -22.28 5.14 -33.04
CA ALA A 153 -23.31 5.17 -34.08
C ALA A 153 -22.73 5.23 -35.51
N ASP A 154 -21.47 5.63 -35.65
CA ASP A 154 -20.77 5.71 -36.93
C ASP A 154 -20.26 4.34 -37.43
N GLY A 155 -20.59 3.25 -36.71
CA GLY A 155 -20.20 1.88 -37.05
C GLY A 155 -18.73 1.54 -36.72
N SER A 156 -18.01 2.43 -36.03
CA SER A 156 -16.67 2.12 -35.54
C SER A 156 -16.68 1.06 -34.43
N THR A 157 -15.52 0.45 -34.18
CA THR A 157 -15.40 -0.70 -33.28
C THR A 157 -15.84 -0.35 -31.87
N PRO A 158 -16.76 -1.13 -31.26
CA PRO A 158 -17.13 -0.97 -29.86
C PRO A 158 -15.92 -1.07 -28.94
N PHE A 159 -15.97 -0.37 -27.82
CA PHE A 159 -14.90 -0.38 -26.85
C PHE A 159 -15.45 -0.35 -25.43
N THR A 160 -14.75 -1.04 -24.54
CA THR A 160 -15.19 -1.24 -23.15
C THR A 160 -14.31 -0.46 -22.20
N LEU A 161 -14.93 0.14 -21.20
CA LEU A 161 -14.33 0.82 -20.04
C LEU A 161 -14.63 0.03 -18.77
N GLU A 162 -13.65 -0.03 -17.86
CA GLU A 162 -13.87 -0.50 -16.49
C GLU A 162 -14.32 0.68 -15.63
N LEU A 163 -15.51 0.56 -15.05
CA LEU A 163 -16.11 1.52 -14.13
C LEU A 163 -15.83 1.13 -12.67
N HIS A 164 -15.61 2.14 -11.83
CA HIS A 164 -15.50 1.99 -10.38
C HIS A 164 -16.47 2.94 -9.71
N LEU A 165 -17.51 2.38 -9.09
CA LEU A 165 -18.57 3.18 -8.49
C LEU A 165 -18.47 3.17 -6.96
N PRO A 166 -18.70 4.32 -6.31
CA PRO A 166 -18.82 4.36 -4.86
C PRO A 166 -20.15 3.73 -4.43
N PHE A 167 -20.22 3.33 -3.16
CA PHE A 167 -21.48 2.98 -2.46
C PHE A 167 -21.53 3.71 -1.12
N ALA A 168 -22.73 3.98 -0.62
CA ALA A 168 -22.86 4.57 0.72
C ALA A 168 -22.46 3.54 1.78
N GLY A 169 -22.05 4.03 2.95
CA GLY A 169 -21.60 3.20 4.06
C GLY A 169 -20.19 2.64 3.86
N PHE A 170 -19.91 1.50 4.51
CA PHE A 170 -18.56 0.93 4.55
C PHE A 170 -18.21 0.11 3.30
N ASN A 171 -17.03 0.36 2.75
CA ASN A 171 -16.48 -0.33 1.59
C ASN A 171 -15.02 -0.73 1.81
N ILE A 172 -14.63 -1.86 1.23
CA ILE A 172 -13.23 -2.26 1.04
C ILE A 172 -13.02 -2.39 -0.46
N THR A 173 -11.92 -1.81 -0.95
CA THR A 173 -11.48 -1.99 -2.32
C THR A 173 -10.08 -2.59 -2.38
N ASP A 174 -9.87 -3.43 -3.39
CA ASP A 174 -8.56 -3.96 -3.74
C ASP A 174 -7.67 -2.87 -4.41
N PRO A 175 -6.43 -3.17 -4.80
CA PRO A 175 -5.53 -2.20 -5.45
C PRO A 175 -6.02 -1.74 -6.82
N ASP A 176 -6.89 -2.54 -7.46
CA ASP A 176 -7.51 -2.23 -8.74
C ASP A 176 -8.76 -1.35 -8.60
N GLY A 177 -9.20 -1.05 -7.37
CA GLY A 177 -10.41 -0.28 -7.08
C GLY A 177 -11.69 -1.11 -7.01
N ARG A 178 -11.58 -2.45 -7.06
CA ARG A 178 -12.72 -3.36 -7.12
C ARG A 178 -13.26 -3.66 -5.73
N MET A 179 -14.57 -3.84 -5.66
CA MET A 179 -15.27 -4.05 -4.39
C MET A 179 -14.99 -5.44 -3.81
N VAL A 180 -14.77 -5.44 -2.50
CA VAL A 180 -14.57 -6.67 -1.72
C VAL A 180 -15.65 -6.76 -0.66
N THR A 181 -16.30 -7.92 -0.58
CA THR A 181 -17.30 -8.20 0.46
C THR A 181 -17.10 -9.56 1.11
N GLY A 182 -17.67 -9.75 2.30
CA GLY A 182 -17.67 -11.05 2.97
C GLY A 182 -16.30 -11.40 3.55
N GLU A 183 -15.76 -12.56 3.19
CA GLU A 183 -14.49 -13.05 3.74
C GLU A 183 -13.32 -12.63 2.88
N LEU A 184 -12.37 -11.91 3.47
CA LEU A 184 -11.15 -11.45 2.84
C LEU A 184 -9.95 -12.16 3.47
N LYS A 185 -9.26 -12.99 2.69
CA LYS A 185 -8.01 -13.65 3.10
C LYS A 185 -6.87 -13.07 2.27
N ILE A 186 -5.98 -12.33 2.93
CA ILE A 186 -4.92 -11.55 2.26
C ILE A 186 -3.60 -11.67 3.02
N SER A 187 -2.47 -11.51 2.34
CA SER A 187 -1.15 -11.39 2.94
C SER A 187 -0.93 -10.00 3.57
N VAL A 188 0.15 -9.86 4.33
CA VAL A 188 0.60 -8.56 4.86
C VAL A 188 0.96 -7.59 3.72
N ALA A 189 1.52 -8.09 2.61
CA ALA A 189 1.82 -7.26 1.45
C ALA A 189 0.54 -6.70 0.81
N GLU A 190 -0.47 -7.56 0.62
CA GLU A 190 -1.78 -7.16 0.08
C GLU A 190 -2.49 -6.17 1.00
N LEU A 191 -2.43 -6.35 2.33
CA LEU A 191 -3.04 -5.42 3.27
C LEU A 191 -2.59 -3.95 3.07
N SER A 192 -1.34 -3.73 2.64
CA SER A 192 -0.80 -2.38 2.44
C SER A 192 -1.39 -1.64 1.22
N VAL A 193 -1.88 -2.40 0.23
CA VAL A 193 -2.37 -1.85 -1.04
C VAL A 193 -3.89 -1.77 -1.10
N PHE A 194 -4.61 -2.49 -0.24
CA PHE A 194 -6.06 -2.38 -0.08
C PHE A 194 -6.47 -1.09 0.62
N ASN A 195 -7.66 -0.59 0.27
CA ASN A 195 -8.22 0.64 0.82
C ASN A 195 -9.58 0.37 1.48
N TYR A 196 -9.93 1.22 2.44
CA TYR A 196 -11.29 1.33 2.95
C TYR A 196 -11.85 2.70 2.61
N SER A 197 -13.17 2.79 2.52
CA SER A 197 -13.89 4.06 2.51
C SER A 197 -15.21 3.95 3.28
N PHE A 198 -15.65 5.07 3.86
CA PHE A 198 -16.95 5.18 4.49
C PHE A 198 -17.64 6.48 4.05
N VAL A 199 -18.80 6.36 3.41
CA VAL A 199 -19.62 7.52 3.04
C VAL A 199 -20.89 7.52 3.89
N GLY A 200 -20.91 8.37 4.92
CA GLY A 200 -22.02 8.46 5.85
C GLY A 200 -23.16 9.36 5.37
N ASN A 201 -24.28 9.29 6.08
CA ASN A 201 -25.39 10.24 5.99
C ASN A 201 -26.12 10.36 7.34
N SER A 202 -27.18 11.17 7.40
CA SER A 202 -27.97 11.42 8.62
C SER A 202 -28.59 10.16 9.27
N SER A 203 -28.76 9.09 8.50
CA SER A 203 -29.32 7.80 8.96
C SER A 203 -28.27 6.69 9.13
N ASP A 204 -27.02 6.96 8.73
CA ASP A 204 -25.93 5.97 8.67
C ASP A 204 -24.58 6.66 8.82
N ASP A 205 -24.15 6.84 10.05
CA ASP A 205 -22.95 7.60 10.44
C ASP A 205 -21.89 6.72 11.08
N ARG A 206 -22.05 5.39 11.13
CA ARG A 206 -21.19 4.54 11.96
C ARG A 206 -21.00 3.13 11.46
N PHE A 207 -19.83 2.59 11.77
CA PHE A 207 -19.53 1.15 11.64
C PHE A 207 -18.68 0.68 12.82
N ALA A 208 -18.62 -0.63 13.04
CA ALA A 208 -17.83 -1.21 14.11
C ALA A 208 -16.72 -2.11 13.56
N VAL A 209 -15.55 -2.06 14.17
CA VAL A 209 -14.43 -2.95 13.87
C VAL A 209 -14.07 -3.70 15.15
N SER A 210 -14.06 -5.02 15.09
CA SER A 210 -13.60 -5.87 16.19
C SER A 210 -12.30 -6.54 15.78
N LEU A 211 -11.25 -6.33 16.57
CA LEU A 211 -9.92 -6.90 16.37
C LEU A 211 -9.78 -8.08 17.34
N SER A 212 -10.18 -9.26 16.86
CA SER A 212 -10.37 -10.45 17.70
C SER A 212 -9.10 -10.84 18.47
N ASP A 213 -7.95 -10.79 17.79
CA ASP A 213 -6.65 -11.21 18.35
C ASP A 213 -6.18 -10.27 19.47
N LEU A 214 -6.51 -8.99 19.33
CA LEU A 214 -6.16 -7.95 20.29
C LEU A 214 -7.21 -7.82 21.40
N GLY A 215 -8.35 -8.51 21.29
CA GLY A 215 -9.48 -8.35 22.20
C GLY A 215 -10.05 -6.92 22.19
N GLN A 216 -9.85 -6.16 21.11
CA GLN A 216 -10.28 -4.77 20.99
C GLN A 216 -11.53 -4.66 20.13
N SER A 217 -12.35 -3.65 20.41
CA SER A 217 -13.55 -3.38 19.63
C SER A 217 -13.81 -1.88 19.58
N TYR A 218 -13.83 -1.34 18.37
CA TYR A 218 -13.98 0.08 18.11
C TYR A 218 -15.27 0.36 17.35
N GLN A 219 -15.80 1.54 17.57
CA GLN A 219 -16.87 2.12 16.77
C GLN A 219 -16.35 3.40 16.15
N TYR A 220 -16.48 3.48 14.82
CA TYR A 220 -16.10 4.62 14.02
C TYR A 220 -17.36 5.43 13.75
N ILE A 221 -17.30 6.74 14.02
CA ILE A 221 -18.42 7.67 13.83
C ILE A 221 -17.98 8.74 12.85
N TRP A 222 -18.68 8.83 11.73
CA TRP A 222 -18.43 9.72 10.62
C TRP A 222 -19.00 11.12 10.85
N TYR A 223 -18.25 12.10 10.37
CA TYR A 223 -18.63 13.50 10.31
C TYR A 223 -18.55 14.00 8.86
N GLU A 224 -19.35 15.00 8.53
CA GLU A 224 -19.46 15.56 7.17
C GLU A 224 -18.15 16.14 6.63
N ASP A 225 -17.19 16.45 7.51
CA ASP A 225 -15.84 16.90 7.13
C ASP A 225 -14.93 15.78 6.61
N GLY A 226 -15.44 14.54 6.53
CA GLY A 226 -14.68 13.37 6.08
C GLY A 226 -13.84 12.72 7.18
N THR A 227 -14.08 13.05 8.45
CA THR A 227 -13.38 12.45 9.59
C THR A 227 -14.21 11.34 10.24
N LEU A 228 -13.53 10.30 10.74
CA LEU A 228 -14.09 9.27 11.60
C LEU A 228 -13.52 9.41 13.02
N SER A 229 -14.37 9.67 14.00
CA SER A 229 -14.00 9.52 15.41
C SER A 229 -13.96 8.05 15.79
N VAL A 230 -12.84 7.61 16.35
CA VAL A 230 -12.62 6.23 16.81
C VAL A 230 -12.95 6.15 18.29
N ARG A 231 -13.89 5.27 18.64
CA ARG A 231 -14.36 5.10 20.03
C ARG A 231 -14.23 3.67 20.52
N ASN A 232 -13.69 3.47 21.71
CA ASN A 232 -13.50 2.15 22.30
C ASN A 232 -14.82 1.63 22.90
N ARG A 233 -15.34 0.51 22.38
CA ARG A 233 -16.61 -0.08 22.82
C ARG A 233 -16.52 -0.72 24.21
N TYR A 234 -15.34 -1.16 24.64
CA TYR A 234 -15.13 -1.70 25.99
C TYR A 234 -14.86 -0.60 27.03
N GLY A 235 -14.41 0.58 26.59
CA GLY A 235 -14.15 1.76 27.42
C GLY A 235 -15.31 2.75 27.48
N ASN A 236 -16.57 2.28 27.58
CA ASN A 236 -17.76 3.13 27.61
C ASN A 236 -17.84 4.16 26.46
N MET A 237 -17.37 3.80 25.26
CA MET A 237 -17.36 4.70 24.09
C MET A 237 -16.48 5.94 24.24
N GLU A 238 -15.40 5.85 25.03
CA GLU A 238 -14.39 6.91 25.05
C GLU A 238 -13.78 7.12 23.67
N LYS A 239 -13.47 8.37 23.34
CA LYS A 239 -12.78 8.72 22.09
C LYS A 239 -11.30 8.43 22.25
N VAL A 240 -10.77 7.54 21.40
CA VAL A 240 -9.36 7.12 21.41
C VAL A 240 -8.56 7.71 20.25
N GLY A 241 -9.23 8.32 19.27
CA GLY A 241 -8.56 8.98 18.16
C GLY A 241 -9.53 9.44 17.08
N ASP A 242 -8.94 9.94 16.00
CA ASP A 242 -9.61 10.33 14.76
C ASP A 242 -8.82 9.76 13.58
N GLN A 243 -9.51 9.46 12.48
CA GLN A 243 -8.89 9.05 11.22
C GLN A 243 -9.71 9.54 10.01
N PRO A 244 -9.15 9.59 8.81
CA PRO A 244 -9.92 9.91 7.61
C PRO A 244 -10.99 8.84 7.30
N ALA A 245 -12.09 9.25 6.65
CA ALA A 245 -13.16 8.37 6.19
C ALA A 245 -12.73 7.44 5.04
N THR A 246 -11.62 7.77 4.37
CA THR A 246 -10.99 6.96 3.32
C THR A 246 -9.51 6.78 3.64
N GLY A 247 -8.99 5.56 3.55
CA GLY A 247 -7.59 5.29 3.87
C GLY A 247 -7.16 3.86 3.56
N LYS A 248 -5.96 3.48 4.00
CA LYS A 248 -5.45 2.12 3.85
C LYS A 248 -6.14 1.15 4.80
N LEU A 249 -6.44 -0.06 4.32
CA LEU A 249 -7.07 -1.09 5.15
C LEU A 249 -6.22 -1.43 6.38
N SER A 250 -4.89 -1.37 6.26
CA SER A 250 -3.93 -1.53 7.36
C SER A 250 -4.21 -0.60 8.56
N ALA A 251 -4.71 0.62 8.33
CA ALA A 251 -5.03 1.56 9.40
C ALA A 251 -6.19 1.07 10.29
N LEU A 252 -7.20 0.42 9.69
CA LEU A 252 -8.30 -0.20 10.45
C LEU A 252 -7.87 -1.45 11.22
N MET A 253 -6.88 -2.18 10.69
CA MET A 253 -6.40 -3.40 11.31
C MET A 253 -5.60 -3.12 12.59
N MET A 254 -4.94 -1.96 12.70
CA MET A 254 -4.12 -1.57 13.86
C MET A 254 -3.11 -2.66 14.28
N GLY A 255 -2.54 -3.38 13.31
CA GLY A 255 -1.62 -4.50 13.54
C GLY A 255 -2.26 -5.84 13.91
N SER A 256 -3.60 -5.93 13.96
CA SER A 256 -4.33 -7.20 14.12
C SER A 256 -4.24 -8.05 12.87
N PHE A 257 -4.22 -9.38 13.03
CA PHE A 257 -4.30 -10.32 11.90
C PHE A 257 -5.73 -10.70 11.58
N ASN A 258 -6.63 -10.62 12.56
CA ASN A 258 -8.05 -10.88 12.37
C ASN A 258 -8.87 -9.64 12.73
N ALA A 259 -9.74 -9.24 11.80
CA ALA A 259 -10.71 -8.20 12.04
C ALA A 259 -12.10 -8.60 11.53
N LEU A 260 -13.13 -8.17 12.25
CA LEU A 260 -14.51 -8.25 11.84
C LEU A 260 -15.06 -6.83 11.75
N VAL A 261 -15.29 -6.36 10.52
CA VAL A 261 -16.01 -5.11 10.30
C VAL A 261 -17.50 -5.40 10.20
N LYS A 262 -18.31 -4.65 10.93
CA LYS A 262 -19.78 -4.71 10.90
C LYS A 262 -20.33 -3.34 10.53
N HIS A 263 -21.12 -3.32 9.46
CA HIS A 263 -21.88 -2.15 9.05
C HIS A 263 -23.28 -2.61 8.65
N LYS A 264 -24.29 -2.20 9.43
CA LYS A 264 -25.67 -2.71 9.32
C LYS A 264 -25.71 -4.25 9.26
N ASP A 265 -26.28 -4.81 8.20
CA ASP A 265 -26.38 -6.26 7.98
C ASP A 265 -25.12 -6.87 7.37
N SER A 266 -24.24 -6.03 6.82
CA SER A 266 -23.03 -6.43 6.13
C SER A 266 -21.88 -6.68 7.10
N ARG A 267 -21.10 -7.73 6.80
CA ARG A 267 -20.00 -8.20 7.65
C ARG A 267 -18.81 -8.51 6.75
N TRP A 268 -17.65 -7.97 7.11
CA TRP A 268 -16.38 -8.29 6.47
C TRP A 268 -15.50 -9.03 7.48
N ARG A 269 -15.12 -10.27 7.17
CA ARG A 269 -14.16 -11.04 7.95
C ARG A 269 -12.81 -10.93 7.27
N ILE A 270 -11.93 -10.14 7.84
CA ILE A 270 -10.59 -9.92 7.30
C ILE A 270 -9.65 -10.84 8.08
N MET A 271 -9.03 -11.76 7.36
CA MET A 271 -8.00 -12.66 7.85
C MET A 271 -6.72 -12.32 7.09
N VAL A 272 -5.83 -11.58 7.74
CA VAL A 272 -4.49 -11.39 7.25
C VAL A 272 -3.76 -12.69 7.52
N ALA A 273 -3.50 -13.45 6.47
CA ALA A 273 -2.62 -14.59 6.53
C ALA A 273 -1.34 -14.10 7.20
N LYS A 274 -1.04 -14.68 8.36
CA LYS A 274 0.28 -14.60 8.97
C LYS A 274 1.21 -15.16 7.92
N GLY A 275 1.76 -14.28 7.08
CA GLY A 275 2.76 -14.69 6.15
C GLY A 275 3.86 -15.31 6.98
N SER A 276 4.05 -16.62 6.84
CA SER A 276 5.41 -17.02 6.54
C SER A 276 5.72 -16.25 5.26
N VAL A 277 6.30 -15.06 5.39
CA VAL A 277 7.31 -14.69 4.40
C VAL A 277 8.15 -15.97 4.30
N PRO A 278 8.23 -16.64 3.13
CA PRO A 278 9.29 -17.60 2.96
C PRO A 278 10.51 -16.75 3.24
N VAL A 279 11.10 -16.94 4.42
CA VAL A 279 12.32 -16.27 4.75
C VAL A 279 13.34 -17.01 3.90
N GLU A 280 13.38 -16.70 2.61
CA GLU A 280 14.53 -16.98 1.79
C GLU A 280 15.67 -16.17 2.42
N GLY A 281 16.38 -16.82 3.34
CA GLY A 281 17.74 -16.44 3.73
C GLY A 281 18.06 -16.36 5.23
N ILE A 282 17.12 -16.05 6.11
CA ILE A 282 17.40 -15.86 7.55
C ILE A 282 16.47 -16.71 8.43
N GLU A 283 16.86 -17.95 8.66
CA GLU A 283 16.51 -18.62 9.93
C GLU A 283 16.75 -17.61 11.05
N LEU A 284 15.74 -17.34 11.88
CA LEU A 284 15.70 -16.27 12.88
C LEU A 284 16.71 -16.57 14.01
N ASP A 285 17.96 -16.33 13.66
CA ASP A 285 19.15 -16.66 14.43
C ASP A 285 19.84 -15.33 14.79
N PRO A 286 20.11 -15.10 16.09
CA PRO A 286 20.63 -13.82 16.55
C PRO A 286 21.99 -13.48 15.92
N VAL A 287 22.85 -14.48 15.72
CA VAL A 287 24.18 -14.30 15.13
C VAL A 287 24.08 -13.95 13.64
N ARG A 288 23.22 -14.63 12.88
CA ARG A 288 22.97 -14.30 11.47
C ARG A 288 22.39 -12.90 11.30
N LEU A 289 21.47 -12.49 12.18
CA LEU A 289 20.93 -11.13 12.20
C LEU A 289 22.03 -10.10 12.43
N ALA A 290 22.86 -10.30 13.46
CA ALA A 290 24.01 -9.46 13.77
C ALA A 290 24.96 -9.35 12.57
N ARG A 291 25.35 -10.48 11.96
CA ARG A 291 26.22 -10.53 10.77
C ARG A 291 25.66 -9.75 9.59
N SER A 292 24.35 -9.83 9.35
CA SER A 292 23.71 -9.08 8.24
C SER A 292 23.81 -7.56 8.43
N VAL A 293 23.73 -7.07 9.67
CA VAL A 293 23.92 -5.65 9.99
C VAL A 293 25.38 -5.25 9.79
N PHE A 294 26.32 -6.11 10.17
CA PHE A 294 27.75 -5.85 9.99
C PHE A 294 28.10 -5.66 8.50
N GLN A 295 27.62 -6.55 7.63
CA GLN A 295 27.81 -6.45 6.18
C GLN A 295 27.24 -5.15 5.60
N ARG A 296 26.05 -4.74 6.05
CA ARG A 296 25.44 -3.47 5.62
C ARG A 296 26.30 -2.27 6.03
N LEU A 297 26.90 -2.26 7.21
CA LEU A 297 27.79 -1.17 7.65
C LEU A 297 29.16 -1.15 6.94
N GLN A 298 29.54 -2.22 6.23
CA GLN A 298 30.74 -2.25 5.39
C GLN A 298 30.54 -1.51 4.05
N GLU A 299 29.30 -1.29 3.61
CA GLU A 299 29.01 -0.54 2.39
C GLU A 299 29.46 0.93 2.53
N GLU A 300 30.05 1.50 1.48
CA GLU A 300 30.49 2.90 1.48
C GLU A 300 29.28 3.85 1.47
N GLY A 301 29.34 4.91 2.29
CA GLY A 301 28.30 5.95 2.30
C GLY A 301 27.00 5.58 3.00
N VAL A 302 26.97 4.51 3.80
CA VAL A 302 25.78 4.09 4.56
C VAL A 302 25.35 5.16 5.55
N ASP A 303 24.09 5.56 5.41
CA ASP A 303 23.36 6.33 6.40
C ASP A 303 22.90 5.40 7.54
N GLU A 304 23.54 5.55 8.70
CA GLU A 304 23.24 4.76 9.89
C GLU A 304 21.83 5.03 10.44
N ASP A 305 21.32 6.25 10.32
CA ASP A 305 19.98 6.58 10.81
C ASP A 305 18.91 5.90 9.96
N ALA A 306 19.04 6.01 8.64
CA ALA A 306 18.16 5.32 7.70
C ALA A 306 18.25 3.78 7.85
N LEU A 307 19.45 3.24 8.06
CA LEU A 307 19.63 1.81 8.32
C LEU A 307 18.95 1.38 9.63
N ALA A 308 19.08 2.17 10.71
CA ALA A 308 18.42 1.87 11.97
C ALA A 308 16.89 1.86 11.83
N GLU A 309 16.31 2.85 11.14
CA GLU A 309 14.88 2.88 10.85
C GLU A 309 14.41 1.65 10.05
N GLU A 310 15.15 1.28 9.00
CA GLU A 310 14.88 0.10 8.19
C GLU A 310 14.88 -1.19 9.04
N LEU A 311 15.91 -1.35 9.88
CA LEU A 311 16.05 -2.51 10.76
C LEU A 311 14.94 -2.55 11.82
N LEU A 312 14.58 -1.42 12.42
CA LEU A 312 13.47 -1.34 13.37
C LEU A 312 12.13 -1.74 12.76
N VAL A 313 11.90 -1.50 11.46
CA VAL A 313 10.70 -1.97 10.75
C VAL A 313 10.69 -3.50 10.61
N ARG A 314 11.87 -4.14 10.47
CA ARG A 314 11.97 -5.61 10.35
C ARG A 314 11.51 -6.36 11.59
N GLU A 315 11.59 -5.75 12.78
CA GLU A 315 11.09 -6.33 14.04
C GLU A 315 9.66 -6.83 13.95
N GLU A 316 8.79 -6.05 13.31
CA GLU A 316 7.37 -6.37 13.16
C GLU A 316 7.14 -7.44 12.09
N LYS A 317 7.91 -7.38 10.99
CA LYS A 317 7.83 -8.37 9.91
C LYS A 317 8.28 -9.76 10.35
N LEU A 318 9.27 -9.84 11.25
CA LEU A 318 9.93 -11.08 11.67
C LEU A 318 9.58 -11.49 13.11
N ALA A 319 8.73 -10.72 13.80
CA ALA A 319 8.33 -10.93 15.18
C ALA A 319 9.52 -11.18 16.11
N PHE A 320 10.40 -10.18 16.18
CA PHE A 320 11.46 -10.11 17.19
C PHE A 320 11.74 -8.66 17.56
N GLN A 321 12.61 -8.43 18.55
CA GLN A 321 13.12 -7.11 18.84
C GLN A 321 14.64 -7.13 18.90
N TRP A 322 15.29 -6.11 18.36
CA TRP A 322 16.75 -6.02 18.37
C TRP A 322 17.31 -6.02 19.79
N PHE A 323 16.60 -5.46 20.78
CA PHE A 323 17.04 -5.49 22.17
C PHE A 323 17.18 -6.91 22.75
N TRP A 324 16.54 -7.92 22.14
CA TRP A 324 16.69 -9.32 22.53
C TRP A 324 18.10 -9.86 22.24
N LEU A 325 18.85 -9.27 21.30
CA LEU A 325 20.23 -9.68 21.09
C LEU A 325 21.05 -9.36 22.35
N LYS A 326 21.98 -10.25 22.69
CA LYS A 326 22.99 -10.09 23.72
C LYS A 326 24.30 -9.64 23.08
N ALA A 327 25.16 -8.99 23.85
CA ALA A 327 26.46 -8.52 23.34
C ALA A 327 27.29 -9.64 22.71
N ASP A 328 27.18 -10.85 23.25
CA ASP A 328 27.84 -12.04 22.73
C ASP A 328 27.36 -12.41 21.31
N ASP A 329 26.09 -12.15 20.96
CA ASP A 329 25.50 -12.50 19.65
C ASP A 329 26.15 -11.74 18.48
N TRP A 330 26.76 -10.57 18.73
CA TRP A 330 27.52 -9.81 17.72
C TRP A 330 29.00 -9.69 18.06
N GLY A 331 29.48 -10.58 18.95
CA GLY A 331 30.89 -10.64 19.32
C GLY A 331 31.81 -10.89 18.14
N TYR A 332 33.05 -10.44 18.28
CA TYR A 332 34.09 -10.57 17.26
C TYR A 332 34.27 -11.99 16.70
N GLU A 333 34.12 -13.02 17.54
CA GLU A 333 34.23 -14.43 17.14
C GLU A 333 33.27 -14.80 16.00
N HIS A 334 32.08 -14.20 15.99
CA HIS A 334 31.06 -14.42 14.99
C HIS A 334 31.22 -13.57 13.73
N LEU A 335 32.23 -12.69 13.67
CA LEU A 335 32.50 -11.80 12.53
C LEU A 335 33.88 -12.04 11.91
N SER A 336 34.67 -12.95 12.49
CA SER A 336 36.07 -13.18 12.13
C SER A 336 36.31 -13.46 10.64
N ASP A 337 35.42 -14.21 9.99
CA ASP A 337 35.44 -14.51 8.56
C ASP A 337 35.04 -13.31 7.68
N LEU A 338 34.15 -12.43 8.16
CA LEU A 338 33.73 -11.21 7.47
C LEU A 338 34.75 -10.07 7.60
N LEU A 339 35.63 -10.15 8.60
CA LEU A 339 36.71 -9.20 8.85
C LEU A 339 37.96 -9.47 8.00
N GLY A 340 38.01 -10.61 7.30
CA GLY A 340 39.07 -10.91 6.33
C GLY A 340 40.46 -11.04 6.94
N LEU A 341 40.55 -11.60 8.15
CA LEU A 341 41.73 -11.62 9.06
C LEU A 341 42.98 -12.36 8.55
N ASP A 342 42.97 -12.90 7.33
CA ASP A 342 44.09 -13.64 6.78
C ASP A 342 45.29 -12.72 6.46
N GLY A 343 46.40 -12.93 7.17
CA GLY A 343 47.69 -12.28 6.90
C GLY A 343 47.82 -10.82 7.37
N ILE A 344 46.87 -10.31 8.17
CA ILE A 344 46.86 -8.90 8.62
C ILE A 344 47.66 -8.65 9.91
N GLU A 345 48.12 -9.70 10.60
CA GLU A 345 48.83 -9.59 11.89
C GLU A 345 50.09 -8.72 11.82
N GLN A 346 50.63 -8.50 10.61
CA GLN A 346 51.83 -7.70 10.36
C GLN A 346 51.53 -6.26 9.85
N ASP A 347 50.26 -5.94 9.56
CA ASP A 347 49.83 -4.63 9.03
C ASP A 347 49.05 -3.83 10.10
N GLN A 348 49.79 -3.00 10.84
CA GLN A 348 49.22 -2.18 11.93
C GLN A 348 48.13 -1.21 11.44
N GLN A 349 48.18 -0.76 10.19
CA GLN A 349 47.23 0.21 9.66
C GLN A 349 45.87 -0.47 9.40
N LYS A 350 45.88 -1.63 8.75
CA LYS A 350 44.67 -2.44 8.55
C LYS A 350 44.04 -2.89 9.87
N MET A 351 44.86 -3.26 10.86
CA MET A 351 44.37 -3.60 12.20
C MET A 351 43.65 -2.42 12.87
N MET A 352 44.16 -1.20 12.68
CA MET A 352 43.52 0.01 13.21
C MET A 352 42.18 0.32 12.51
N GLU A 353 42.12 0.13 11.19
CA GLU A 353 40.90 0.32 10.40
C GLU A 353 39.82 -0.70 10.77
N LEU A 354 40.18 -1.98 10.93
CA LEU A 354 39.28 -3.03 11.41
C LEU A 354 38.76 -2.76 12.82
N ALA A 355 39.63 -2.33 13.73
CA ALA A 355 39.22 -1.95 15.09
C ALA A 355 38.23 -0.77 15.07
N ARG A 356 38.43 0.22 14.19
CA ARG A 356 37.49 1.34 14.02
C ARG A 356 36.14 0.86 13.47
N LEU A 357 36.15 -0.03 12.48
CA LEU A 357 34.93 -0.61 11.91
C LEU A 357 34.14 -1.40 12.97
N TYR A 358 34.82 -2.27 13.73
CA TYR A 358 34.18 -3.02 14.81
C TYR A 358 33.62 -2.08 15.90
N ASN A 359 34.37 -1.06 16.32
CA ASN A 359 33.89 -0.07 17.29
C ASN A 359 32.73 0.78 16.76
N ARG A 360 32.64 1.00 15.43
CA ARG A 360 31.49 1.64 14.79
C ARG A 360 30.28 0.71 14.85
N TYR A 361 30.47 -0.55 14.48
CA TYR A 361 29.43 -1.57 14.51
C TYR A 361 28.89 -1.84 15.92
N ASP A 362 29.74 -2.00 16.92
CA ASP A 362 29.30 -2.22 18.31
C ASP A 362 28.48 -1.03 18.84
N ARG A 363 28.92 0.20 18.58
CA ARG A 363 28.14 1.41 18.93
C ARG A 363 26.79 1.44 18.21
N PHE A 364 26.77 1.07 16.93
CA PHE A 364 25.53 0.97 16.15
C PHE A 364 24.57 -0.08 16.75
N MET A 365 25.07 -1.27 17.07
CA MET A 365 24.27 -2.34 17.67
C MET A 365 23.71 -1.94 19.04
N GLN A 366 24.53 -1.32 19.90
CA GLN A 366 24.08 -0.81 21.20
C GLN A 366 22.98 0.25 21.05
N ARG A 367 23.16 1.18 20.09
CA ARG A 367 22.16 2.20 19.77
C ARG A 367 20.85 1.56 19.27
N LEU A 368 20.94 0.65 18.30
CA LEU A 368 19.79 -0.06 17.74
C LEU A 368 19.00 -0.82 18.82
N ARG A 369 19.70 -1.46 19.77
CA ARG A 369 19.07 -2.10 20.94
C ARG A 369 18.34 -1.11 21.83
N CYS A 370 18.94 0.04 22.12
CA CYS A 370 18.30 1.09 22.92
C CYS A 370 17.05 1.65 22.22
N GLU A 371 17.11 1.90 20.91
CA GLU A 371 15.97 2.37 20.12
C GLU A 371 14.85 1.32 20.06
N SER A 372 15.22 0.05 19.87
CA SER A 372 14.31 -1.10 19.92
C SER A 372 13.61 -1.23 21.27
N LEU A 373 14.36 -1.09 22.37
CA LEU A 373 13.82 -1.10 23.73
C LEU A 373 12.87 0.08 23.95
N ALA A 374 13.19 1.27 23.44
CA ALA A 374 12.37 2.47 23.61
C ALA A 374 11.12 2.50 22.71
N LYS A 375 11.02 1.61 21.72
CA LYS A 375 9.95 1.60 20.72
C LYS A 375 8.59 1.24 21.32
N LYS A 376 7.62 2.14 21.16
CA LYS A 376 6.25 1.99 21.66
C LYS A 376 5.25 2.06 20.52
N SER A 377 4.08 1.47 20.71
CA SER A 377 2.94 1.65 19.79
C SER A 377 2.47 3.12 19.83
N PRO A 378 2.02 3.71 18.70
CA PRO A 378 1.52 5.09 18.66
C PRO A 378 0.40 5.35 19.68
N ALA A 379 -0.47 4.37 19.89
CA ALA A 379 -1.45 4.37 20.96
C ALA A 379 -0.93 3.52 22.14
N GLN A 380 -0.88 4.13 23.32
CA GLN A 380 -0.54 3.43 24.57
C GLN A 380 -1.81 3.01 25.30
N ALA A 381 -1.75 1.86 25.96
CA ALA A 381 -2.88 1.32 26.68
C ALA A 381 -3.23 2.12 27.94
N ASP A 382 -4.53 2.32 28.17
CA ASP A 382 -5.05 3.00 29.35
C ASP A 382 -5.01 2.10 30.62
N MET A 383 -5.33 2.68 31.78
CA MET A 383 -5.33 1.98 33.07
C MET A 383 -6.33 0.81 33.15
N THR A 384 -7.45 0.89 32.42
CA THR A 384 -8.46 -0.18 32.35
C THR A 384 -7.94 -1.34 31.52
N GLN A 385 -7.32 -1.05 30.37
CA GLN A 385 -6.69 -2.05 29.52
C GLN A 385 -5.53 -2.76 30.24
N MET A 386 -4.70 -2.01 31.00
CA MET A 386 -3.66 -2.55 31.87
C MET A 386 -4.22 -3.55 32.89
N ARG A 387 -5.35 -3.20 33.53
CA ARG A 387 -6.02 -4.07 34.50
C ARG A 387 -6.57 -5.34 33.85
N ASN A 388 -7.21 -5.22 32.69
CA ASN A 388 -7.81 -6.36 31.98
C ASN A 388 -6.76 -7.33 31.45
N ASN A 389 -5.60 -6.82 31.02
CA ASN A 389 -4.53 -7.62 30.43
C ASN A 389 -3.43 -8.02 31.42
N ARG A 390 -3.60 -7.75 32.73
CA ARG A 390 -2.57 -7.94 33.76
C ARG A 390 -1.86 -9.29 33.70
N ARG A 391 -2.59 -10.39 33.47
CA ARG A 391 -2.02 -11.74 33.40
C ARG A 391 -1.11 -11.93 32.18
N LYS A 392 -1.52 -11.42 31.01
CA LYS A 392 -0.74 -11.53 29.77
C LYS A 392 0.48 -10.62 29.78
N ILE A 393 0.35 -9.42 30.35
CA ILE A 393 1.48 -8.51 30.58
C ILE A 393 2.51 -9.19 31.48
N ALA A 394 2.08 -9.78 32.61
CA ALA A 394 2.97 -10.49 33.53
C ALA A 394 3.69 -11.67 32.85
N LEU A 395 2.96 -12.45 32.04
CA LEU A 395 3.55 -13.56 31.29
C LEU A 395 4.62 -13.08 30.28
N CYS A 396 4.35 -11.99 29.55
CA CYS A 396 5.33 -11.41 28.63
C CYS A 396 6.54 -10.85 29.37
N LEU A 397 6.34 -10.22 30.52
CA LEU A 397 7.41 -9.69 31.37
C LEU A 397 8.32 -10.83 31.85
N GLU A 398 7.73 -11.92 32.34
CA GLU A 398 8.45 -13.12 32.79
C GLU A 398 9.28 -13.73 31.65
N ARG A 399 8.71 -13.87 30.44
CA ARG A 399 9.45 -14.36 29.26
C ARG A 399 10.68 -13.51 28.96
N LEU A 400 10.51 -12.19 28.93
CA LEU A 400 11.62 -11.26 28.67
C LEU A 400 12.68 -11.30 29.77
N GLN A 401 12.28 -11.46 31.04
CA GLN A 401 13.22 -11.63 32.16
C GLN A 401 14.01 -12.93 32.06
N ARG A 402 13.35 -14.05 31.72
CA ARG A 402 14.01 -15.36 31.53
C ARG A 402 14.95 -15.36 30.33
N HIS A 403 14.62 -14.61 29.29
CA HIS A 403 15.54 -14.36 28.17
C HIS A 403 16.77 -13.56 28.61
N ALA A 404 16.56 -12.48 29.37
CA ALA A 404 17.64 -11.66 29.90
C ALA A 404 18.57 -12.47 30.83
N SER A 405 18.03 -13.31 31.70
CA SER A 405 18.82 -14.21 32.57
C SER A 405 19.48 -15.37 31.83
N GLY A 406 19.04 -15.66 30.60
CA GLY A 406 19.56 -16.77 29.79
C GLY A 406 18.94 -18.13 30.11
N GLU A 407 17.87 -18.16 30.92
CA GLU A 407 17.13 -19.38 31.22
C GLU A 407 16.34 -19.91 30.02
N GLU A 408 15.68 -19.02 29.28
CA GLU A 408 14.88 -19.38 28.11
C GLU A 408 14.96 -18.28 27.05
N PRO A 409 15.59 -18.54 25.89
CA PRO A 409 15.74 -17.53 24.86
C PRO A 409 14.41 -17.28 24.11
N MET A 410 14.11 -16.01 23.87
CA MET A 410 12.94 -15.60 23.06
C MET A 410 12.96 -16.19 21.65
N TRP A 411 14.15 -16.50 21.12
CA TRP A 411 14.37 -17.05 19.78
C TRP A 411 13.74 -18.43 19.58
N TRP A 412 13.58 -19.23 20.65
CA TRP A 412 12.96 -20.56 20.59
C TRP A 412 11.44 -20.52 20.65
N LEU A 413 10.87 -19.35 20.94
CA LEU A 413 9.42 -19.19 20.92
C LEU A 413 8.89 -19.30 19.49
N ASN A 414 7.74 -19.96 19.37
CA ASN A 414 7.01 -19.97 18.13
C ASN A 414 6.62 -18.53 17.73
N SER A 415 6.31 -18.35 16.44
CA SER A 415 5.97 -17.04 15.89
C SER A 415 4.81 -16.36 16.65
N GLU A 416 3.79 -17.12 17.08
CA GLU A 416 2.64 -16.58 17.79
C GLU A 416 3.01 -15.95 19.14
N ALA A 417 3.78 -16.67 19.95
CA ALA A 417 4.24 -16.18 21.25
C ALA A 417 5.13 -14.94 21.11
N ARG A 418 5.94 -14.86 20.05
CA ARG A 418 6.78 -13.68 19.78
C ARG A 418 5.96 -12.46 19.36
N HIS A 419 4.97 -12.63 18.48
CA HIS A 419 4.04 -11.56 18.11
C HIS A 419 3.24 -11.06 19.32
N GLU A 420 2.77 -11.98 20.17
CA GLU A 420 2.08 -11.63 21.41
C GLU A 420 2.99 -10.78 22.31
N THR A 421 4.22 -11.22 22.55
CA THR A 421 5.18 -10.46 23.35
C THR A 421 5.49 -9.08 22.75
N LEU A 422 5.68 -8.98 21.44
CA LEU A 422 5.90 -7.70 20.76
C LEU A 422 4.72 -6.75 20.94
N TYR A 423 3.49 -7.25 20.74
CA TYR A 423 2.26 -6.46 20.91
C TYR A 423 2.14 -5.92 22.33
N TYR A 424 2.27 -6.79 23.34
CA TYR A 424 2.15 -6.38 24.74
C TYR A 424 3.27 -5.44 25.16
N PHE A 425 4.51 -5.72 24.76
CA PHE A 425 5.66 -4.86 25.03
C PHE A 425 5.46 -3.44 24.49
N ARG A 426 5.03 -3.30 23.22
CA ARG A 426 4.88 -1.98 22.58
C ARG A 426 3.64 -1.22 23.06
N SER A 427 2.53 -1.92 23.29
CA SER A 427 1.23 -1.28 23.60
C SER A 427 1.06 -1.00 25.11
N PHE A 428 1.75 -1.76 25.96
CA PHE A 428 1.71 -1.62 27.43
C PHE A 428 3.10 -1.26 27.98
N HIS A 429 3.86 -0.48 27.21
CA HIS A 429 5.29 -0.29 27.42
C HIS A 429 5.68 0.22 28.81
N SER A 430 4.82 1.01 29.47
CA SER A 430 5.05 1.46 30.86
C SER A 430 5.21 0.30 31.86
N ALA A 431 4.60 -0.85 31.60
CA ALA A 431 4.72 -2.05 32.43
C ALA A 431 6.07 -2.77 32.27
N PHE A 432 6.84 -2.45 31.23
CA PHE A 432 8.10 -3.12 30.87
C PHE A 432 9.34 -2.26 31.14
N THR A 433 9.19 -1.08 31.75
CA THR A 433 10.27 -0.12 32.02
C THR A 433 11.41 -0.65 32.93
N GLY A 434 11.19 -1.77 33.62
CA GLY A 434 12.20 -2.42 34.46
C GLY A 434 13.12 -3.40 33.73
N ILE A 435 12.89 -3.67 32.44
CA ILE A 435 13.75 -4.54 31.63
C ILE A 435 15.00 -3.75 31.22
N ARG A 436 16.18 -4.35 31.42
CA ARG A 436 17.48 -3.81 31.03
C ARG A 436 18.18 -4.73 30.05
#